data_AF-A0A934AIV6-F1
#
_entry.id   AF-A0A934AIV6-F1
#
_cell.length_a   1.000
_cell.length_b   1.000
_cell.length_c   1.000
_cell.angle_alpha   90.00
_cell.angle_beta   90.00
_cell.angle_gamma   90.00
#
_symmetry.space_group_name_H-M   'P 1'
#
loop_
_entity.id
_entity.type
_entity.pdbx_description
1 polymer ?
#
loop_
_entity_poly.entity_id
_entity_poly.type
_entity_poly.pdbx_seq_one_letter_code
_entity_poly.pdbx_strand_id
1 'polypeptide(L)'
;MQVLCLNCGSSSLKYRLYDWDKKETKATGLVERVTVGGSYIVHQVPGRDDLKIAQECPDHKVAIKLIMDTLVHKEHGVLDDVKNITAVGHRVVHGGEKFAKSVRIDRETLDTFRKLSDLAPLHNPPNILGIEAAQALMPKIPHTAIMDTAWHQTMPRQAFMYALPYTWYEKYGVRRYGFHGTSFLFNAKRAAVLLKKDPFKCNLIIAHIGNGASINAVKDGVSFDTSMGLTPLEGLVMGTRAGDHDAAIDFYIMGKENLGPRELDSMLNKKSGVLGITGKLTDRRDVEEAAAKGDERAKLAIEVESYRVRKYVGAYAAAIGGVDAVVFTAGVGEMGDVLRGRAMEGLEYMGVKLDPERNKAAKTRNAECEISARDSKVKVFVIPTDEERVFIEDTVALCEDRYDIHTKFTYRFQNPAYRNTLRDLAFAKELVKKPWLLETACLPPPETAKVKV
;
A
#
# COMPACT_ATOMS: atom_id res chain seq x y z
N MET A 1 -3.91 10.24 23.06
CA MET A 1 -5.02 9.90 22.16
C MET A 1 -4.86 8.46 21.67
N GLN A 2 -5.85 7.58 21.84
CA GLN A 2 -5.84 6.23 21.24
C GLN A 2 -6.58 6.27 19.89
N VAL A 3 -5.90 5.88 18.81
CA VAL A 3 -6.43 5.93 17.44
C VAL A 3 -6.56 4.52 16.90
N LEU A 4 -7.77 4.14 16.52
CA LEU A 4 -8.04 2.87 15.83
C LEU A 4 -8.05 3.11 14.32
N CYS A 5 -7.16 2.44 13.59
CA CYS A 5 -7.18 2.43 12.13
C CYS A 5 -7.87 1.17 11.64
N LEU A 6 -8.78 1.31 10.67
CA LEU A 6 -9.54 0.22 10.06
C LEU A 6 -9.35 0.21 8.55
N ASN A 7 -9.08 -0.98 8.00
CA ASN A 7 -9.04 -1.24 6.57
C ASN A 7 -10.00 -2.39 6.26
N CYS A 8 -11.20 -2.03 5.81
CA CYS A 8 -12.29 -2.97 5.55
C CYS A 8 -12.27 -3.41 4.08
N GLY A 9 -11.84 -4.65 3.84
CA GLY A 9 -11.96 -5.31 2.55
C GLY A 9 -13.32 -6.00 2.39
N SER A 10 -13.52 -6.65 1.24
CA SER A 10 -14.75 -7.40 0.96
C SER A 10 -14.96 -8.59 1.89
N SER A 11 -13.89 -9.28 2.30
CA SER A 11 -13.92 -10.49 3.12
C SER A 11 -12.90 -10.49 4.27
N SER A 12 -12.32 -9.33 4.57
CA SER A 12 -11.34 -9.16 5.63
C SER A 12 -11.39 -7.78 6.24
N LEU A 13 -10.93 -7.67 7.49
CA LEU A 13 -10.86 -6.40 8.20
C LEU A 13 -9.55 -6.33 8.98
N LYS A 14 -8.63 -5.46 8.53
CA LYS A 14 -7.37 -5.21 9.23
C LYS A 14 -7.53 -4.02 10.17
N TYR A 15 -6.85 -4.08 11.32
CA TYR A 15 -6.83 -2.98 12.25
C TYR A 15 -5.48 -2.77 12.93
N ARG A 16 -5.27 -1.54 13.39
CA ARG A 16 -4.17 -1.14 14.26
C ARG A 16 -4.68 -0.18 15.31
N LEU A 17 -4.39 -0.45 16.58
CA LEU A 17 -4.59 0.50 17.67
C LEU A 17 -3.26 1.17 18.01
N TYR A 18 -3.23 2.50 17.98
CA TYR A 18 -2.03 3.29 18.23
C TYR A 18 -2.25 4.33 19.33
N ASP A 19 -1.33 4.38 20.27
CA ASP A 19 -1.26 5.42 21.30
C ASP A 19 -0.41 6.58 20.75
N TRP A 20 -1.09 7.69 20.44
CA TRP A 20 -0.46 8.88 19.87
C TRP A 20 0.55 9.53 20.82
N ASP A 21 0.25 9.56 22.12
CA ASP A 21 1.01 10.31 23.12
C ASP A 21 2.30 9.55 23.44
N LYS A 22 2.18 8.24 23.64
CA LYS A 22 3.32 7.33 23.86
C LYS A 22 4.05 6.96 22.56
N LYS A 23 3.46 7.28 21.41
CA LYS A 23 3.96 6.99 20.08
C LYS A 23 4.16 5.50 19.80
N GLU A 24 3.35 4.64 20.41
CA GLU A 24 3.48 3.19 20.33
C GLU A 24 2.24 2.52 19.70
N THR A 25 2.46 1.44 18.95
CA THR A 25 1.38 0.55 18.55
C THR A 25 1.01 -0.34 19.72
N LYS A 26 -0.26 -0.32 20.12
CA LYS A 26 -0.77 -1.16 21.22
C LYS A 26 -1.13 -2.55 20.74
N ALA A 27 -1.75 -2.63 19.57
CA ALA A 27 -2.10 -3.90 18.94
C ALA A 27 -2.27 -3.76 17.43
N THR A 28 -2.07 -4.86 16.73
CA THR A 28 -2.47 -5.06 15.33
C THR A 28 -3.32 -6.31 15.22
N GLY A 29 -4.13 -6.39 14.18
CA GLY A 29 -4.82 -7.63 13.89
C GLY A 29 -5.57 -7.63 12.58
N LEU A 30 -6.15 -8.79 12.29
CA LEU A 30 -6.85 -9.09 11.06
C LEU A 30 -7.99 -10.06 11.38
N VAL A 31 -9.21 -9.70 10.97
CA VAL A 31 -10.33 -10.62 10.85
C VAL A 31 -10.38 -11.11 9.41
N GLU A 32 -10.38 -12.43 9.22
CA GLU A 32 -10.45 -13.05 7.90
C GLU A 32 -11.77 -13.77 7.69
N ARG A 33 -12.12 -13.95 6.41
CA ARG A 33 -13.30 -14.71 5.94
C ARG A 33 -14.63 -14.13 6.40
N VAL A 34 -14.68 -12.81 6.62
CA VAL A 34 -15.90 -12.05 6.88
C VAL A 34 -16.90 -12.31 5.74
N THR A 35 -18.15 -12.60 6.08
CA THR A 35 -19.24 -12.99 5.17
C THR A 35 -19.04 -14.29 4.37
N VAL A 36 -17.91 -15.00 4.55
CA VAL A 36 -17.57 -16.22 3.80
C VAL A 36 -17.78 -17.50 4.63
N GLY A 37 -17.70 -17.38 5.96
CA GLY A 37 -17.79 -18.52 6.89
C GLY A 37 -16.42 -19.13 7.22
N GLY A 38 -16.30 -19.71 8.41
CA GLY A 38 -15.01 -20.12 8.99
C GLY A 38 -14.19 -18.92 9.46
N SER A 39 -14.86 -17.87 9.92
CA SER A 39 -14.23 -16.59 10.24
C SER A 39 -13.35 -16.69 11.51
N TYR A 40 -12.25 -15.95 11.53
CA TYR A 40 -11.37 -15.87 12.69
C TYR A 40 -10.67 -14.52 12.78
N ILE A 41 -10.25 -14.15 13.98
CA ILE A 41 -9.37 -13.01 14.25
C ILE A 41 -7.97 -13.50 14.61
N VAL A 42 -6.96 -12.85 14.05
CA VAL A 42 -5.58 -12.89 14.52
C VAL A 42 -5.28 -11.56 15.19
N HIS A 43 -4.88 -11.60 16.46
CA HIS A 43 -4.60 -10.44 17.30
C HIS A 43 -3.15 -10.50 17.80
N GLN A 44 -2.42 -9.40 17.63
CA GLN A 44 -1.01 -9.32 17.92
C GLN A 44 -0.75 -8.11 18.82
N VAL A 45 -0.09 -8.36 19.95
CA VAL A 45 0.29 -7.34 20.92
C VAL A 45 1.82 -7.37 21.05
N PRO A 46 2.53 -6.24 20.92
CA PRO A 46 3.98 -6.22 21.05
C PRO A 46 4.45 -6.85 22.37
N GLY A 47 5.34 -7.83 22.27
CA GLY A 47 5.88 -8.55 23.42
C GLY A 47 5.02 -9.69 23.97
N ARG A 48 3.91 -10.03 23.30
CA ARG A 48 3.08 -11.21 23.59
C ARG A 48 3.05 -12.14 22.37
N ASP A 49 2.67 -13.40 22.60
CA ASP A 49 2.41 -14.35 21.51
C ASP A 49 1.15 -13.96 20.71
N ASP A 50 1.13 -14.35 19.44
CA ASP A 50 -0.01 -14.14 18.57
C ASP A 50 -1.23 -14.92 19.04
N LEU A 51 -2.37 -14.25 19.15
CA LEU A 51 -3.64 -14.85 19.53
C LEU A 51 -4.50 -15.11 18.28
N LYS A 52 -5.08 -16.30 18.19
CA LYS A 52 -6.06 -16.64 17.15
C LYS A 52 -7.36 -17.12 17.77
N ILE A 53 -8.47 -16.46 17.43
CA ILE A 53 -9.81 -16.81 17.92
C ILE A 53 -10.70 -17.10 16.72
N ALA A 54 -11.28 -18.29 16.67
CA ALA A 54 -12.32 -18.62 15.69
C ALA A 54 -13.66 -18.06 16.17
N GLN A 55 -14.28 -17.20 15.37
CA GLN A 55 -15.60 -16.65 15.64
C GLN A 55 -16.23 -16.19 14.33
N GLU A 56 -17.44 -16.69 14.05
CA GLU A 56 -18.14 -16.35 12.82
C GLU A 56 -18.51 -14.88 12.73
N CYS A 57 -18.24 -14.31 11.56
CA CYS A 57 -18.51 -12.92 11.23
C CYS A 57 -19.39 -12.87 9.97
N PRO A 58 -20.73 -12.97 10.10
CA PRO A 58 -21.63 -12.94 8.96
C PRO A 58 -21.66 -11.58 8.24
N ASP A 59 -21.25 -10.51 8.93
CA ASP A 59 -21.16 -9.16 8.39
C ASP A 59 -19.99 -8.36 9.03
N HIS A 60 -19.72 -7.17 8.49
CA HIS A 60 -18.68 -6.26 8.98
C HIS A 60 -18.97 -5.70 10.38
N LYS A 61 -20.24 -5.61 10.80
CA LYS A 61 -20.60 -5.13 12.14
C LYS A 61 -20.18 -6.12 13.21
N VAL A 62 -20.40 -7.42 12.98
CA VAL A 62 -19.91 -8.49 13.86
C VAL A 62 -18.38 -8.52 13.87
N ALA A 63 -17.73 -8.34 12.72
CA ALA A 63 -16.27 -8.29 12.65
C ALA A 63 -15.67 -7.12 13.45
N ILE A 64 -16.24 -5.92 13.37
CA ILE A 64 -15.79 -4.76 14.16
C ILE A 64 -16.08 -4.96 15.65
N LYS A 65 -17.24 -5.55 15.98
CA LYS A 65 -17.56 -5.91 17.36
C LYS A 65 -16.52 -6.89 17.93
N LEU A 66 -16.15 -7.93 17.18
CA LEU A 66 -15.11 -8.87 17.56
C LEU A 66 -13.78 -8.16 17.85
N ILE A 67 -13.37 -7.22 16.99
CA ILE A 67 -12.15 -6.43 17.21
C ILE A 67 -12.22 -5.66 18.53
N MET A 68 -13.31 -4.95 18.80
CA MET A 68 -13.47 -4.19 20.03
C MET A 68 -13.48 -5.10 21.27
N ASP A 69 -14.23 -6.20 21.22
CA ASP A 69 -14.31 -7.18 22.30
C ASP A 69 -12.92 -7.77 22.60
N THR A 70 -12.13 -8.09 21.56
CA THR A 70 -10.73 -8.55 21.71
C THR A 70 -9.83 -7.46 22.31
N LEU A 71 -9.98 -6.20 21.88
CA LEU A 71 -9.17 -5.08 22.37
C LEU A 71 -9.38 -4.78 23.86
N VAL A 72 -10.58 -5.08 24.40
CA VAL A 72 -10.93 -4.84 25.81
C VAL A 72 -11.03 -6.10 26.65
N HIS A 73 -10.66 -7.25 26.08
CA HIS A 73 -10.74 -8.51 26.81
C HIS A 73 -9.81 -8.50 28.03
N LYS A 74 -10.29 -9.00 29.17
CA LYS A 74 -9.54 -8.94 30.46
C LYS A 74 -8.17 -9.61 30.42
N GLU A 75 -8.03 -10.68 29.64
CA GLU A 75 -6.79 -11.48 29.60
C GLU A 75 -5.80 -11.04 28.53
N HIS A 76 -6.30 -10.73 27.33
CA HIS A 76 -5.46 -10.49 26.15
C HIS A 76 -5.63 -9.11 25.53
N GLY A 77 -6.59 -8.33 26.01
CA GLY A 77 -6.82 -6.96 25.58
C GLY A 77 -5.67 -6.02 25.93
N VAL A 78 -5.76 -4.82 25.37
CA VAL A 78 -4.80 -3.73 25.53
C VAL A 78 -5.45 -2.43 26.00
N LEU A 79 -6.76 -2.45 26.22
CA LEU A 79 -7.58 -1.37 26.75
C LEU A 79 -8.51 -1.90 27.85
N ASP A 80 -8.85 -1.06 28.83
CA ASP A 80 -9.82 -1.42 29.87
C ASP A 80 -11.28 -1.23 29.42
N ASP A 81 -11.53 -0.27 28.52
CA ASP A 81 -12.85 0.07 27.98
C ASP A 81 -12.71 0.57 26.52
N VAL A 82 -13.72 0.28 25.69
CA VAL A 82 -13.81 0.74 24.29
C VAL A 82 -13.81 2.26 24.22
N LYS A 83 -14.34 2.94 25.24
CA LYS A 83 -14.33 4.41 25.36
C LYS A 83 -12.94 5.02 25.38
N ASN A 84 -11.90 4.22 25.67
CA ASN A 84 -10.52 4.69 25.59
C ASN A 84 -10.08 4.93 24.14
N ILE A 85 -10.78 4.39 23.14
CA ILE A 85 -10.60 4.74 21.73
C ILE A 85 -11.17 6.13 21.51
N THR A 86 -10.32 7.05 21.08
CA THR A 86 -10.66 8.48 20.97
C THR A 86 -10.90 8.96 19.53
N ALA A 87 -10.48 8.18 18.53
CA ALA A 87 -10.82 8.43 17.12
C ALA A 87 -10.64 7.17 16.26
N VAL A 88 -11.30 7.16 15.11
CA VAL A 88 -11.17 6.08 14.12
C VAL A 88 -10.75 6.62 12.75
N GLY A 89 -9.66 6.09 12.19
CA GLY A 89 -9.24 6.35 10.82
C GLY A 89 -9.64 5.20 9.90
N HIS A 90 -10.41 5.49 8.86
CA HIS A 90 -10.88 4.50 7.89
C HIS A 90 -10.14 4.65 6.57
N ARG A 91 -9.55 3.57 6.08
CA ARG A 91 -9.12 3.52 4.69
C ARG A 91 -10.35 3.49 3.78
N VAL A 92 -10.40 4.39 2.82
CA VAL A 92 -11.39 4.40 1.74
C VAL A 92 -10.64 4.28 0.42
N VAL A 93 -11.07 3.39 -0.47
CA VAL A 93 -10.31 3.17 -1.71
C VAL A 93 -10.49 4.34 -2.67
N HIS A 94 -11.71 4.79 -2.94
CA HIS A 94 -11.96 5.77 -4.00
C HIS A 94 -12.64 7.05 -3.48
N GLY A 95 -11.91 8.17 -3.53
CA GLY A 95 -12.39 9.50 -3.16
C GLY A 95 -12.95 10.34 -4.31
N GLY A 96 -12.79 9.87 -5.55
CA GLY A 96 -13.15 10.66 -6.74
C GLY A 96 -12.34 11.96 -6.81
N GLU A 97 -12.84 12.94 -7.55
CA GLU A 97 -12.22 14.27 -7.62
C GLU A 97 -12.55 15.14 -6.39
N LYS A 98 -13.64 14.82 -5.68
CA LYS A 98 -14.11 15.63 -4.55
C LYS A 98 -13.15 15.56 -3.35
N PHE A 99 -12.50 14.43 -3.13
CA PHE A 99 -11.64 14.22 -1.97
C PHE A 99 -10.15 14.11 -2.33
N ALA A 100 -9.47 15.26 -2.35
CA ALA A 100 -8.02 15.38 -2.55
C ALA A 100 -7.18 15.30 -1.27
N LYS A 101 -7.81 15.17 -0.12
CA LYS A 101 -7.17 15.05 1.19
C LYS A 101 -8.07 14.25 2.13
N SER A 102 -7.51 13.73 3.21
CA SER A 102 -8.28 13.07 4.28
C SER A 102 -9.32 14.02 4.89
N VAL A 103 -10.46 13.47 5.29
CA VAL A 103 -11.61 14.25 5.79
C VAL A 103 -12.22 13.64 7.05
N ARG A 104 -12.86 14.47 7.88
CA ARG A 104 -13.79 13.99 8.90
C ARG A 104 -15.03 13.41 8.20
N ILE A 105 -15.53 12.30 8.70
CA ILE A 105 -16.70 11.62 8.14
C ILE A 105 -17.96 12.20 8.78
N ASP A 106 -18.81 12.75 7.93
CA ASP A 106 -20.17 13.14 8.23
C ASP A 106 -21.15 12.51 7.22
N ARG A 107 -22.42 12.94 7.28
CA ARG A 107 -23.46 12.44 6.37
C ARG A 107 -23.16 12.77 4.91
N GLU A 108 -22.69 13.99 4.61
CA GLU A 108 -22.39 14.42 3.24
C GLU A 108 -21.21 13.61 2.65
N THR A 109 -20.22 13.32 3.48
CA THR A 109 -19.06 12.51 3.14
C THR A 109 -19.49 11.10 2.76
N LEU A 110 -20.33 10.46 3.58
CA LEU A 110 -20.89 9.13 3.30
C LEU A 110 -21.76 9.11 2.03
N ASP A 111 -22.63 10.10 1.86
CA ASP A 111 -23.47 10.23 0.66
C ASP A 111 -22.62 10.40 -0.60
N THR A 112 -21.49 11.11 -0.50
CA THR A 112 -20.54 11.21 -1.60
C THR A 112 -19.88 9.85 -1.89
N PHE A 113 -19.41 9.12 -0.88
CA PHE A 113 -18.82 7.79 -1.11
C PHE A 113 -19.81 6.81 -1.75
N ARG A 114 -21.09 6.87 -1.36
CA ARG A 114 -22.15 6.06 -2.00
C ARG A 114 -22.25 6.36 -3.48
N LYS A 115 -22.28 7.64 -3.88
CA LYS A 115 -22.31 8.06 -5.30
C LYS A 115 -21.06 7.63 -6.09
N LEU A 116 -19.92 7.50 -5.43
CA LEU A 116 -18.66 7.06 -6.04
C LEU A 116 -18.52 5.53 -6.09
N SER A 117 -19.49 4.76 -5.55
CA SER A 117 -19.40 3.30 -5.49
C SER A 117 -19.27 2.66 -6.87
N ASP A 118 -19.87 3.26 -7.90
CA ASP A 118 -19.80 2.74 -9.28
C ASP A 118 -18.37 2.82 -9.87
N LEU A 119 -17.52 3.72 -9.37
CA LEU A 119 -16.11 3.83 -9.77
C LEU A 119 -15.24 2.75 -9.11
N ALA A 120 -15.64 2.22 -7.96
CA ALA A 120 -14.91 1.20 -7.22
C ALA A 120 -15.85 0.19 -6.53
N PRO A 121 -16.63 -0.59 -7.32
CA PRO A 121 -17.75 -1.38 -6.81
C PRO A 121 -17.34 -2.51 -5.86
N LEU A 122 -16.10 -3.00 -5.98
CA LEU A 122 -15.55 -4.05 -5.11
C LEU A 122 -14.93 -3.50 -3.82
N HIS A 123 -14.86 -2.17 -3.65
CA HIS A 123 -14.07 -1.55 -2.59
C HIS A 123 -14.83 -0.50 -1.78
N ASN A 124 -15.47 0.49 -2.42
CA ASN A 124 -16.18 1.53 -1.70
C ASN A 124 -17.35 0.98 -0.85
N PRO A 125 -18.21 0.05 -1.36
CA PRO A 125 -19.28 -0.51 -0.55
C PRO A 125 -18.82 -1.17 0.77
N PRO A 126 -17.83 -2.09 0.81
CA PRO A 126 -17.34 -2.61 2.08
C PRO A 126 -16.66 -1.57 2.97
N ASN A 127 -16.04 -0.52 2.40
CA ASN A 127 -15.52 0.61 3.19
C ASN A 127 -16.66 1.35 3.91
N ILE A 128 -17.76 1.67 3.20
CA ILE A 128 -18.93 2.35 3.76
C ILE A 128 -19.57 1.51 4.87
N LEU A 129 -19.77 0.21 4.64
CA LEU A 129 -20.31 -0.70 5.66
C LEU A 129 -19.44 -0.73 6.91
N GLY A 130 -18.11 -0.76 6.75
CA GLY A 130 -17.18 -0.69 7.88
C GLY A 130 -17.27 0.62 8.65
N ILE A 131 -17.39 1.75 7.95
CA ILE A 131 -17.56 3.08 8.55
C ILE A 131 -18.87 3.14 9.36
N GLU A 132 -19.99 2.75 8.77
CA GLU A 132 -21.31 2.78 9.40
C GLU A 132 -21.36 1.86 10.62
N ALA A 133 -20.81 0.65 10.51
CA ALA A 133 -20.72 -0.29 11.61
C ALA A 133 -19.87 0.27 12.77
N ALA A 134 -18.73 0.89 12.47
CA ALA A 134 -17.91 1.52 13.49
C ALA A 134 -18.63 2.72 14.13
N GLN A 135 -19.31 3.57 13.36
CA GLN A 135 -20.06 4.73 13.88
C GLN A 135 -21.23 4.30 14.75
N ALA A 136 -21.92 3.20 14.41
CA ALA A 136 -22.99 2.66 15.24
C ALA A 136 -22.48 2.18 16.61
N LEU A 137 -21.24 1.69 16.68
CA LEU A 137 -20.63 1.16 17.89
C LEU A 137 -19.90 2.24 18.72
N MET A 138 -19.36 3.27 18.06
CA MET A 138 -18.62 4.38 18.68
C MET A 138 -19.16 5.75 18.21
N PRO A 139 -20.43 6.09 18.47
CA PRO A 139 -21.10 7.25 17.85
C PRO A 139 -20.61 8.62 18.32
N LYS A 140 -19.86 8.68 19.43
CA LYS A 140 -19.46 9.94 20.07
C LYS A 140 -18.05 10.41 19.74
N ILE A 141 -17.27 9.60 19.01
CA ILE A 141 -15.89 9.92 18.67
C ILE A 141 -15.79 10.32 17.19
N PRO A 142 -14.77 11.09 16.79
CA PRO A 142 -14.53 11.42 15.39
C PRO A 142 -14.14 10.20 14.57
N HIS A 143 -14.75 10.07 13.40
CA HIS A 143 -14.38 9.13 12.35
C HIS A 143 -13.79 9.92 11.19
N THR A 144 -12.69 9.45 10.61
CA THR A 144 -12.04 10.10 9.46
C THR A 144 -11.86 9.13 8.31
N ALA A 145 -11.85 9.63 7.09
CA ALA A 145 -11.62 8.86 5.87
C ALA A 145 -10.30 9.29 5.24
N ILE A 146 -9.47 8.30 4.92
CA ILE A 146 -8.19 8.46 4.24
C ILE A 146 -8.28 7.71 2.92
N MET A 147 -8.23 8.46 1.81
CA MET A 147 -8.47 7.92 0.48
C MET A 147 -7.18 7.51 -0.22
N ASP A 148 -7.13 6.30 -0.78
CA ASP A 148 -6.00 5.86 -1.61
C ASP A 148 -5.79 6.77 -2.83
N THR A 149 -6.85 7.39 -3.36
CA THR A 149 -6.80 8.28 -4.53
C THR A 149 -6.33 9.70 -4.22
N ALA A 150 -6.23 10.10 -2.94
CA ALA A 150 -6.02 11.50 -2.55
C ALA A 150 -4.64 12.03 -2.97
N TRP A 151 -3.58 11.25 -2.74
CA TRP A 151 -2.19 11.57 -3.13
C TRP A 151 -2.07 11.95 -4.62
N HIS A 152 -2.86 11.27 -5.45
CA HIS A 152 -2.82 11.38 -6.91
C HIS A 152 -3.62 12.57 -7.46
N GLN A 153 -4.37 13.31 -6.64
CA GLN A 153 -5.12 14.49 -7.10
C GLN A 153 -4.24 15.66 -7.54
N THR A 154 -2.91 15.54 -7.38
CA THR A 154 -1.91 16.48 -7.90
C THR A 154 -1.50 16.21 -9.36
N MET A 155 -1.92 15.08 -9.96
CA MET A 155 -1.60 14.76 -11.35
C MET A 155 -2.10 15.84 -12.31
N PRO A 156 -1.28 16.28 -13.28
CA PRO A 156 -1.71 17.25 -14.28
C PRO A 156 -2.63 16.60 -15.33
N ARG A 157 -3.40 17.43 -16.06
CA ARG A 157 -4.41 16.98 -17.03
C ARG A 157 -3.89 15.96 -18.04
N GLN A 158 -2.68 16.16 -18.55
CA GLN A 158 -2.07 15.25 -19.52
C GLN A 158 -1.78 13.85 -18.97
N ALA A 159 -1.62 13.69 -17.65
CA ALA A 159 -1.33 12.40 -17.03
C ALA A 159 -2.62 11.62 -16.70
N PHE A 160 -3.70 12.33 -16.35
CA PHE A 160 -4.94 11.67 -15.93
C PHE A 160 -6.01 11.52 -17.01
N MET A 161 -5.92 12.29 -18.10
CA MET A 161 -6.90 12.21 -19.18
C MET A 161 -6.59 11.04 -20.10
N TYR A 162 -7.57 10.16 -20.33
CA TYR A 162 -7.47 9.15 -21.37
C TYR A 162 -7.81 9.75 -22.74
N ALA A 163 -7.18 9.22 -23.80
CA ALA A 163 -7.51 9.56 -25.18
C ALA A 163 -8.80 8.86 -25.65
N LEU A 164 -9.89 9.10 -24.93
CA LEU A 164 -11.24 8.56 -25.16
C LEU A 164 -12.23 9.71 -25.42
N PRO A 165 -13.47 9.43 -25.86
CA PRO A 165 -14.48 10.49 -26.02
C PRO A 165 -14.57 11.37 -24.77
N TYR A 166 -14.27 12.66 -24.91
CA TYR A 166 -14.15 13.59 -23.78
C TYR A 166 -15.44 13.65 -22.94
N THR A 167 -16.59 13.40 -23.57
CA THR A 167 -17.88 13.29 -22.88
C THR A 167 -17.92 12.23 -21.78
N TRP A 168 -17.07 11.19 -21.82
CA TRP A 168 -17.01 10.18 -20.76
C TRP A 168 -16.34 10.72 -19.50
N TYR A 169 -15.35 11.59 -19.65
CA TYR A 169 -14.81 12.36 -18.53
C TYR A 169 -15.88 13.28 -17.94
N GLU A 170 -16.53 14.09 -18.79
CA GLU A 170 -17.52 15.08 -18.33
C GLU A 170 -18.75 14.46 -17.66
N LYS A 171 -19.25 13.34 -18.17
CA LYS A 171 -20.48 12.70 -17.68
C LYS A 171 -20.26 11.67 -16.59
N TYR A 172 -19.16 10.92 -16.67
CA TYR A 172 -18.94 9.73 -15.83
C TYR A 172 -17.65 9.80 -15.00
N GLY A 173 -16.87 10.88 -15.13
CA GLY A 173 -15.60 11.03 -14.41
C GLY A 173 -14.56 10.00 -14.81
N VAL A 174 -14.57 9.52 -16.07
CA VAL A 174 -13.56 8.60 -16.61
C VAL A 174 -12.23 9.33 -16.74
N ARG A 175 -11.33 9.04 -15.80
CA ARG A 175 -9.95 9.54 -15.72
C ARG A 175 -9.09 8.58 -14.91
N ARG A 176 -7.78 8.78 -14.94
CA ARG A 176 -6.87 8.17 -13.99
C ARG A 176 -7.11 8.75 -12.59
N TYR A 177 -7.34 7.88 -11.62
CA TYR A 177 -7.37 8.25 -10.21
C TYR A 177 -6.12 7.74 -9.48
N GLY A 178 -5.71 6.50 -9.75
CA GLY A 178 -4.60 5.86 -9.05
C GLY A 178 -4.92 5.41 -7.62
N PHE A 179 -4.18 4.42 -7.12
CA PHE A 179 -4.37 3.83 -5.79
C PHE A 179 -3.02 3.57 -5.12
N HIS A 180 -3.04 3.08 -3.87
CA HIS A 180 -1.88 2.99 -2.99
C HIS A 180 -1.27 4.36 -2.63
N GLY A 181 -2.06 5.44 -2.71
CA GLY A 181 -1.59 6.81 -2.49
C GLY A 181 -0.96 7.04 -1.13
N THR A 182 -1.48 6.41 -0.07
CA THR A 182 -0.92 6.48 1.29
C THR A 182 0.44 5.81 1.39
N SER A 183 0.63 4.71 0.66
CA SER A 183 1.95 4.07 0.54
C SER A 183 2.93 4.98 -0.20
N PHE A 184 2.52 5.58 -1.33
CA PHE A 184 3.37 6.48 -2.09
C PHE A 184 3.74 7.74 -1.32
N LEU A 185 2.78 8.36 -0.63
CA LEU A 185 3.00 9.49 0.24
C LEU A 185 4.07 9.17 1.30
N PHE A 186 3.91 8.07 2.04
CA PHE A 186 4.87 7.66 3.06
C PHE A 186 6.27 7.48 2.45
N ASN A 187 6.37 6.69 1.38
CA ASN A 187 7.63 6.36 0.73
C ASN A 187 8.30 7.59 0.09
N ALA A 188 7.55 8.52 -0.50
CA ALA A 188 8.08 9.75 -1.08
C ALA A 188 8.74 10.63 0.00
N LYS A 189 8.06 10.80 1.13
CA LYS A 189 8.58 11.58 2.25
C LYS A 189 9.77 10.90 2.93
N ARG A 190 9.75 9.56 3.08
CA ARG A 190 10.89 8.81 3.62
C ARG A 190 12.10 8.86 2.68
N ALA A 191 11.91 8.67 1.39
CA ALA A 191 12.98 8.76 0.41
C ALA A 191 13.64 10.16 0.41
N ALA A 192 12.86 11.23 0.53
CA ALA A 192 13.41 12.59 0.67
C ALA A 192 14.34 12.73 1.89
N VAL A 193 13.96 12.15 3.04
CA VAL A 193 14.80 12.12 4.24
C VAL A 193 16.10 11.36 4.00
N LEU A 194 16.03 10.19 3.35
CA LEU A 194 17.22 9.37 3.04
C LEU A 194 18.15 10.07 2.03
N LEU A 195 17.57 10.81 1.07
CA LEU A 195 18.29 11.66 0.13
C LEU A 195 18.85 12.94 0.77
N LYS A 196 18.44 13.26 2.01
CA LYS A 196 18.77 14.51 2.72
C LYS A 196 18.36 15.75 1.90
N LYS A 197 17.20 15.67 1.26
CA LYS A 197 16.63 16.72 0.43
C LYS A 197 15.29 17.20 1.00
N ASP A 198 14.94 18.44 0.66
CA ASP A 198 13.55 18.91 0.80
C ASP A 198 12.64 17.99 -0.05
N PRO A 199 11.54 17.44 0.51
CA PRO A 199 10.64 16.58 -0.24
C PRO A 199 10.09 17.23 -1.52
N PHE A 200 9.92 18.56 -1.57
CA PHE A 200 9.44 19.27 -2.76
C PHE A 200 10.55 19.59 -3.77
N LYS A 201 11.77 19.06 -3.55
CA LYS A 201 12.90 19.08 -4.49
C LYS A 201 13.33 17.67 -4.89
N CYS A 202 12.45 16.69 -4.69
CA CYS A 202 12.70 15.29 -5.01
C CYS A 202 11.87 14.83 -6.21
N ASN A 203 12.55 14.20 -7.15
CA ASN A 203 11.94 13.44 -8.24
C ASN A 203 12.19 11.95 -8.02
N LEU A 204 11.12 11.17 -7.87
CA LEU A 204 11.19 9.77 -7.45
C LEU A 204 10.37 8.89 -8.38
N ILE A 205 10.76 7.63 -8.47
CA ILE A 205 9.92 6.58 -9.02
C ILE A 205 9.71 5.55 -7.93
N ILE A 206 8.47 5.39 -7.47
CA ILE A 206 8.15 4.51 -6.34
C ILE A 206 7.35 3.33 -6.87
N ALA A 207 7.88 2.11 -6.72
CA ALA A 207 7.29 0.84 -7.10
C ALA A 207 6.72 0.14 -5.85
N HIS A 208 5.39 0.26 -5.66
CA HIS A 208 4.65 -0.51 -4.67
C HIS A 208 4.31 -1.87 -5.27
N ILE A 209 5.08 -2.90 -4.95
CA ILE A 209 4.90 -4.24 -5.52
C ILE A 209 4.44 -5.19 -4.42
N GLY A 210 3.16 -5.55 -4.46
CA GLY A 210 2.55 -6.57 -3.62
C GLY A 210 1.71 -7.53 -4.45
N ASN A 211 0.64 -8.07 -3.86
CA ASN A 211 -0.33 -8.84 -4.64
C ASN A 211 -1.04 -7.97 -5.68
N GLY A 212 -1.43 -6.75 -5.28
CA GLY A 212 -1.65 -5.63 -6.20
C GLY A 212 -0.35 -4.84 -6.34
N ALA A 213 -0.06 -4.34 -7.55
CA ALA A 213 1.17 -3.63 -7.82
C ALA A 213 0.88 -2.33 -8.58
N SER A 214 1.51 -1.24 -8.16
CA SER A 214 1.48 0.04 -8.89
C SER A 214 2.83 0.74 -8.78
N ILE A 215 3.09 1.62 -9.73
CA ILE A 215 4.27 2.48 -9.72
C ILE A 215 3.82 3.93 -9.88
N ASN A 216 4.48 4.86 -9.19
CA ASN A 216 4.15 6.28 -9.20
C ASN A 216 5.40 7.10 -9.55
N ALA A 217 5.24 8.01 -10.51
CA ALA A 217 6.16 9.11 -10.75
C ALA A 217 5.86 10.24 -9.76
N VAL A 218 6.87 10.64 -8.99
CA VAL A 218 6.81 11.80 -8.10
C VAL A 218 7.67 12.88 -8.71
N LYS A 219 7.10 14.06 -8.94
CA LYS A 219 7.82 15.24 -9.42
C LYS A 219 7.66 16.36 -8.40
N ASP A 220 8.77 16.97 -8.00
CA ASP A 220 8.78 18.06 -7.00
C ASP A 220 7.95 17.72 -5.75
N GLY A 221 8.07 16.46 -5.29
CA GLY A 221 7.41 15.98 -4.07
C GLY A 221 5.92 15.69 -4.14
N VAL A 222 5.30 15.76 -5.33
CA VAL A 222 3.88 15.46 -5.55
C VAL A 222 3.67 14.38 -6.61
N SER A 223 2.51 13.73 -6.62
CA SER A 223 2.18 12.70 -7.61
C SER A 223 2.04 13.32 -9.00
N PHE A 224 2.86 12.89 -9.94
CA PHE A 224 2.82 13.37 -11.32
C PHE A 224 2.10 12.38 -12.25
N ASP A 225 2.35 11.09 -12.08
CA ASP A 225 1.72 10.01 -12.86
C ASP A 225 1.71 8.70 -12.05
N THR A 226 0.81 7.77 -12.34
CA THR A 226 0.69 6.49 -11.63
C THR A 226 0.12 5.40 -12.53
N SER A 227 0.58 4.16 -12.39
CA SER A 227 0.25 3.12 -13.37
C SER A 227 -1.20 2.67 -13.28
N MET A 228 -1.77 2.69 -12.07
CA MET A 228 -3.18 2.35 -11.90
C MET A 228 -4.08 3.49 -12.41
N GLY A 229 -5.23 3.09 -12.92
CA GLY A 229 -6.09 3.90 -13.75
C GLY A 229 -7.30 4.50 -13.05
N LEU A 230 -8.41 4.47 -13.78
CA LEU A 230 -9.76 4.53 -13.23
C LEU A 230 -9.98 3.45 -12.17
N THR A 231 -9.46 2.24 -12.42
CA THR A 231 -9.56 1.09 -11.52
C THR A 231 -8.18 0.52 -11.18
N PRO A 232 -8.08 -0.32 -10.14
CA PRO A 232 -6.82 -1.00 -9.79
C PRO A 232 -6.36 -2.07 -10.80
N LEU A 233 -6.99 -2.19 -11.98
CA LEU A 233 -6.65 -3.17 -13.02
C LEU A 233 -5.48 -2.72 -13.90
N GLU A 234 -5.43 -1.42 -14.25
CA GLU A 234 -4.41 -0.87 -15.17
C GLU A 234 -3.01 -0.92 -14.56
N GLY A 235 -2.00 -1.02 -15.42
CA GLY A 235 -0.61 -0.81 -15.08
C GLY A 235 0.22 -2.08 -15.06
N LEU A 236 0.84 -2.32 -13.91
CA LEU A 236 1.76 -3.43 -13.72
C LEU A 236 1.06 -4.79 -13.75
N VAL A 237 1.84 -5.82 -14.06
CA VAL A 237 1.44 -7.21 -13.83
C VAL A 237 1.28 -7.42 -12.33
N MET A 238 0.19 -8.07 -11.92
CA MET A 238 -0.13 -8.31 -10.51
C MET A 238 -0.30 -9.81 -10.25
N GLY A 239 -0.65 -10.20 -9.02
CA GLY A 239 -0.84 -11.62 -8.69
C GLY A 239 -1.93 -12.27 -9.53
N THR A 240 -3.08 -11.61 -9.64
CA THR A 240 -4.25 -12.12 -10.38
C THR A 240 -4.83 -11.15 -11.39
N ARG A 241 -4.33 -9.91 -11.43
CA ARG A 241 -4.80 -8.87 -12.35
C ARG A 241 -3.92 -8.77 -13.58
N ALA A 242 -4.54 -8.52 -14.73
CA ALA A 242 -3.87 -8.47 -16.02
C ALA A 242 -2.82 -7.36 -16.14
N GLY A 243 -3.09 -6.17 -15.60
CA GLY A 243 -2.29 -4.98 -15.91
C GLY A 243 -2.56 -4.50 -17.33
N ASP A 244 -1.62 -3.76 -17.91
CA ASP A 244 -1.74 -3.23 -19.27
C ASP A 244 -1.75 -4.32 -20.35
N HIS A 245 -2.74 -4.25 -21.22
CA HIS A 245 -2.88 -5.07 -22.42
C HIS A 245 -3.61 -4.27 -23.51
N ASP A 246 -3.68 -4.83 -24.71
CA ASP A 246 -4.46 -4.24 -25.80
C ASP A 246 -5.95 -4.37 -25.49
N ALA A 247 -6.65 -3.23 -25.43
CA ALA A 247 -8.09 -3.19 -25.15
C ALA A 247 -8.94 -3.94 -26.20
N ALA A 248 -8.43 -4.18 -27.41
CA ALA A 248 -9.12 -4.98 -28.41
C ALA A 248 -9.17 -6.49 -28.07
N ILE A 249 -8.25 -6.97 -27.23
CA ILE A 249 -8.22 -8.37 -26.77
C ILE A 249 -9.51 -8.71 -26.01
N ASP A 250 -10.02 -7.78 -25.23
CA ASP A 250 -11.24 -7.95 -24.43
C ASP A 250 -12.43 -8.34 -25.31
N PHE A 251 -12.69 -7.55 -26.36
CA PHE A 251 -13.78 -7.81 -27.30
C PHE A 251 -13.54 -9.06 -28.14
N TYR A 252 -12.28 -9.32 -28.51
CA TYR A 252 -11.92 -10.51 -29.25
C TYR A 252 -12.20 -11.78 -28.43
N ILE A 253 -11.77 -11.83 -27.17
CA ILE A 253 -11.99 -12.97 -26.28
C ILE A 253 -13.45 -13.11 -25.90
N MET A 254 -14.18 -12.01 -25.64
CA MET A 254 -15.62 -12.06 -25.43
C MET A 254 -16.34 -12.73 -26.60
N GLY A 255 -15.96 -12.40 -27.84
CA GLY A 255 -16.53 -13.04 -29.04
C GLY A 255 -16.13 -14.51 -29.19
N LYS A 256 -14.91 -14.90 -28.81
CA LYS A 256 -14.43 -16.28 -28.93
C LYS A 256 -14.96 -17.22 -27.85
N GLU A 257 -15.10 -16.74 -26.63
CA GLU A 257 -15.55 -17.52 -25.47
C GLU A 257 -17.01 -17.26 -25.10
N ASN A 258 -17.71 -16.41 -25.86
CA ASN A 258 -19.10 -15.99 -25.63
C ASN A 258 -19.31 -15.46 -24.20
N LEU A 259 -18.39 -14.60 -23.75
CA LEU A 259 -18.38 -14.05 -22.39
C LEU A 259 -19.14 -12.71 -22.32
N GLY A 260 -19.87 -12.52 -21.23
CA GLY A 260 -20.42 -11.22 -20.87
C GLY A 260 -19.36 -10.29 -20.25
N PRO A 261 -19.62 -8.96 -20.21
CA PRO A 261 -18.67 -7.99 -19.65
C PRO A 261 -18.25 -8.26 -18.20
N ARG A 262 -19.17 -8.74 -17.35
CA ARG A 262 -18.88 -9.05 -15.94
C ARG A 262 -18.00 -10.28 -15.77
N GLU A 263 -18.16 -11.27 -16.66
CA GLU A 263 -17.34 -12.48 -16.64
C GLU A 263 -15.91 -12.15 -17.06
N LEU A 264 -15.76 -11.36 -18.12
CA LEU A 264 -14.47 -10.84 -18.54
C LEU A 264 -13.80 -10.00 -17.45
N ASP A 265 -14.50 -9.03 -16.85
CA ASP A 265 -13.95 -8.21 -15.74
C ASP A 265 -13.46 -9.09 -14.58
N SER A 266 -14.23 -10.13 -14.22
CA SER A 266 -13.82 -11.09 -13.21
C SER A 266 -12.60 -11.90 -13.63
N MET A 267 -12.47 -12.28 -14.91
CA MET A 267 -11.27 -12.97 -15.42
C MET A 267 -10.05 -12.07 -15.34
N LEU A 268 -10.15 -10.83 -15.84
CA LEU A 268 -9.07 -9.85 -15.84
C LEU A 268 -8.61 -9.50 -14.42
N ASN A 269 -9.50 -9.52 -13.42
CA ASN A 269 -9.16 -9.22 -12.02
C ASN A 269 -8.69 -10.43 -11.19
N LYS A 270 -9.18 -11.64 -11.48
CA LYS A 270 -9.01 -12.81 -10.60
C LYS A 270 -8.31 -14.00 -11.23
N LYS A 271 -8.17 -14.05 -12.56
CA LYS A 271 -7.61 -15.20 -13.30
C LYS A 271 -6.46 -14.83 -14.24
N SER A 272 -5.97 -13.59 -14.20
CA SER A 272 -4.90 -13.06 -15.05
C SER A 272 -3.60 -12.85 -14.27
N GLY A 273 -2.70 -12.00 -14.76
CA GLY A 273 -1.44 -11.69 -14.09
C GLY A 273 -0.50 -12.89 -13.97
N VAL A 274 0.24 -12.96 -12.86
CA VAL A 274 1.12 -14.09 -12.55
C VAL A 274 0.35 -15.41 -12.51
N LEU A 275 -0.88 -15.42 -11.99
CA LEU A 275 -1.74 -16.60 -12.00
C LEU A 275 -2.07 -17.05 -13.41
N GLY A 276 -2.46 -16.13 -14.28
CA GLY A 276 -2.76 -16.46 -15.68
C GLY A 276 -1.56 -17.05 -16.41
N ILE A 277 -0.37 -16.46 -16.21
CA ILE A 277 0.86 -16.92 -16.86
C ILE A 277 1.32 -18.26 -16.29
N THR A 278 1.26 -18.50 -14.99
CA THR A 278 1.72 -19.77 -14.38
C THR A 278 0.66 -20.87 -14.39
N GLY A 279 -0.61 -20.50 -14.46
CA GLY A 279 -1.78 -21.37 -14.37
C GLY A 279 -2.13 -21.84 -12.95
N LYS A 280 -1.28 -21.60 -11.95
CA LYS A 280 -1.45 -22.17 -10.60
C LYS A 280 -0.92 -21.32 -9.44
N LEU A 281 0.01 -20.39 -9.68
CA LEU A 281 0.73 -19.65 -8.62
C LEU A 281 0.35 -18.17 -8.60
N THR A 282 0.28 -17.60 -7.40
CA THR A 282 0.07 -16.15 -7.17
C THR A 282 1.14 -15.53 -6.28
N ASP A 283 1.64 -16.31 -5.32
CA ASP A 283 2.73 -15.93 -4.42
C ASP A 283 4.07 -15.97 -5.17
N ARG A 284 4.79 -14.85 -5.17
CA ARG A 284 6.07 -14.74 -5.90
C ARG A 284 7.15 -15.66 -5.34
N ARG A 285 7.07 -16.07 -4.07
CA ARG A 285 8.01 -17.03 -3.48
C ARG A 285 7.89 -18.39 -4.14
N ASP A 286 6.66 -18.87 -4.31
CA ASP A 286 6.39 -20.15 -4.98
C ASP A 286 6.77 -20.09 -6.45
N VAL A 287 6.58 -18.93 -7.10
CA VAL A 287 6.98 -18.69 -8.50
C VAL A 287 8.50 -18.74 -8.65
N GLU A 288 9.25 -18.06 -7.77
CA GLU A 288 10.71 -18.11 -7.77
C GLU A 288 11.24 -19.54 -7.53
N GLU A 289 10.64 -20.28 -6.60
CA GLU A 289 11.00 -21.67 -6.34
C GLU A 289 10.71 -22.57 -7.56
N ALA A 290 9.56 -22.42 -8.19
CA ALA A 290 9.19 -23.17 -9.39
C ALA A 290 10.14 -22.83 -10.56
N ALA A 291 10.47 -21.56 -10.75
CA ALA A 291 11.41 -21.11 -11.78
C ALA A 291 12.82 -21.70 -11.56
N ALA A 292 13.29 -21.74 -10.31
CA ALA A 292 14.56 -22.37 -9.94
C ALA A 292 14.58 -23.89 -10.20
N LYS A 293 13.41 -24.54 -10.12
CA LYS A 293 13.20 -25.96 -10.47
C LYS A 293 13.00 -26.20 -11.97
N GLY A 294 13.05 -25.17 -12.81
CA GLY A 294 12.94 -25.28 -14.27
C GLY A 294 11.54 -25.11 -14.85
N ASP A 295 10.55 -24.62 -14.07
CA ASP A 295 9.22 -24.31 -14.62
C ASP A 295 9.30 -23.08 -15.55
N GLU A 296 9.15 -23.31 -16.85
CA GLU A 296 9.28 -22.28 -17.89
C GLU A 296 8.20 -21.19 -17.78
N ARG A 297 6.99 -21.53 -17.35
CA ARG A 297 5.91 -20.53 -17.16
C ARG A 297 6.18 -19.66 -15.94
N ALA A 298 6.80 -20.22 -14.89
CA ALA A 298 7.23 -19.45 -13.73
C ALA A 298 8.37 -18.47 -14.07
N LYS A 299 9.37 -18.93 -14.85
CA LYS A 299 10.43 -18.05 -15.38
C LYS A 299 9.85 -16.91 -16.22
N LEU A 300 8.96 -17.26 -17.16
CA LEU A 300 8.27 -16.28 -18.01
C LEU A 300 7.47 -15.26 -17.18
N ALA A 301 6.78 -15.69 -16.12
CA ALA A 301 6.03 -14.78 -15.26
C ALA A 301 6.94 -13.73 -14.59
N ILE A 302 8.10 -14.15 -14.07
CA ILE A 302 9.10 -13.24 -13.47
C ILE A 302 9.64 -12.27 -14.52
N GLU A 303 9.95 -12.75 -15.72
CA GLU A 303 10.46 -11.93 -16.82
C GLU A 303 9.46 -10.87 -17.27
N VAL A 304 8.21 -11.27 -17.48
CA VAL A 304 7.12 -10.37 -17.88
C VAL A 304 6.84 -9.32 -16.81
N GLU A 305 6.75 -9.71 -15.53
CA GLU A 305 6.54 -8.78 -14.41
C GLU A 305 7.70 -7.78 -14.30
N SER A 306 8.95 -8.27 -14.28
CA SER A 306 10.14 -7.42 -14.14
C SER A 306 10.32 -6.49 -15.34
N TYR A 307 10.06 -6.97 -16.55
CA TYR A 307 10.10 -6.17 -17.77
C TYR A 307 9.09 -5.03 -17.73
N ARG A 308 7.87 -5.26 -17.24
CA ARG A 308 6.86 -4.20 -17.11
C ARG A 308 7.25 -3.16 -16.07
N VAL A 309 7.80 -3.56 -14.92
CA VAL A 309 8.34 -2.62 -13.94
C VAL A 309 9.45 -1.76 -14.57
N ARG A 310 10.40 -2.38 -15.25
CA ARG A 310 11.50 -1.67 -15.94
C ARG A 310 11.00 -0.65 -16.96
N LYS A 311 10.02 -1.02 -17.80
CA LYS A 311 9.40 -0.11 -18.76
C LYS A 311 8.79 1.11 -18.08
N TYR A 312 8.07 0.91 -16.99
CA TYR A 312 7.46 1.99 -16.23
C TYR A 312 8.51 2.91 -15.60
N VAL A 313 9.62 2.37 -15.11
CA VAL A 313 10.74 3.19 -14.60
C VAL A 313 11.29 4.08 -15.70
N GLY A 314 11.56 3.54 -16.90
CA GLY A 314 12.03 4.34 -18.03
C GLY A 314 11.00 5.39 -18.49
N ALA A 315 9.73 4.99 -18.61
CA ALA A 315 8.64 5.90 -19.01
C ALA A 315 8.47 7.07 -18.03
N TYR A 316 8.50 6.78 -16.72
CA TYR A 316 8.34 7.80 -15.70
C TYR A 316 9.57 8.68 -15.52
N ALA A 317 10.77 8.14 -15.73
CA ALA A 317 11.98 8.96 -15.79
C ALA A 317 11.90 9.99 -16.92
N ALA A 318 11.42 9.56 -18.10
CA ALA A 318 11.18 10.46 -19.23
C ALA A 318 10.06 11.48 -18.94
N ALA A 319 8.98 11.06 -18.28
CA ALA A 319 7.84 11.93 -17.95
C ALA A 319 8.21 13.09 -17.00
N ILE A 320 9.08 12.83 -16.01
CA ILE A 320 9.44 13.84 -14.99
C ILE A 320 10.77 14.55 -15.27
N GLY A 321 11.56 14.08 -16.23
CA GLY A 321 12.77 14.75 -16.72
C GLY A 321 14.04 14.54 -15.87
N GLY A 322 14.07 13.51 -15.04
CA GLY A 322 15.19 13.17 -14.17
C GLY A 322 14.74 12.52 -12.85
N VAL A 323 15.55 11.62 -12.30
CA VAL A 323 15.17 10.81 -11.13
C VAL A 323 16.28 10.88 -10.10
N ASP A 324 15.95 11.20 -8.85
CA ASP A 324 16.88 11.14 -7.71
C ASP A 324 16.98 9.72 -7.17
N ALA A 325 15.85 9.02 -7.07
CA ALA A 325 15.81 7.65 -6.59
C ALA A 325 14.66 6.81 -7.18
N VAL A 326 14.92 5.51 -7.29
CA VAL A 326 13.89 4.47 -7.44
C VAL A 326 13.67 3.82 -6.07
N VAL A 327 12.41 3.66 -5.66
CA VAL A 327 12.05 3.08 -4.36
C VAL A 327 11.21 1.83 -4.59
N PHE A 328 11.62 0.71 -4.01
CA PHE A 328 10.81 -0.50 -3.92
C PHE A 328 10.16 -0.60 -2.53
N THR A 329 8.88 -0.95 -2.52
CA THR A 329 8.08 -1.05 -1.29
C THR A 329 7.00 -2.12 -1.44
N ALA A 330 6.28 -2.39 -0.35
CA ALA A 330 5.27 -3.43 -0.21
C ALA A 330 5.84 -4.85 -0.27
N GLY A 331 5.00 -5.86 -0.04
CA GLY A 331 5.45 -7.21 0.31
C GLY A 331 6.44 -7.87 -0.65
N VAL A 332 6.26 -7.70 -1.97
CA VAL A 332 7.18 -8.23 -2.99
C VAL A 332 8.33 -7.26 -3.25
N GLY A 333 8.08 -5.95 -3.29
CA GLY A 333 9.15 -4.95 -3.47
C GLY A 333 10.18 -4.97 -2.34
N GLU A 334 9.75 -5.27 -1.11
CA GLU A 334 10.60 -5.40 0.09
C GLU A 334 11.43 -6.70 0.08
N MET A 335 10.85 -7.80 -0.40
CA MET A 335 11.43 -9.15 -0.21
C MET A 335 11.97 -9.81 -1.47
N GLY A 336 11.53 -9.41 -2.66
CA GLY A 336 11.85 -10.03 -3.95
C GLY A 336 13.08 -9.42 -4.60
N ASP A 337 14.27 -9.86 -4.19
CA ASP A 337 15.54 -9.41 -4.76
C ASP A 337 15.69 -9.78 -6.24
N VAL A 338 15.12 -10.91 -6.67
CA VAL A 338 15.12 -11.34 -8.09
C VAL A 338 14.37 -10.34 -8.96
N LEU A 339 13.15 -9.95 -8.55
CA LEU A 339 12.33 -8.97 -9.27
C LEU A 339 13.03 -7.61 -9.32
N ARG A 340 13.57 -7.14 -8.18
CA ARG A 340 14.30 -5.85 -8.13
C ARG A 340 15.50 -5.85 -9.06
N GLY A 341 16.30 -6.91 -9.03
CA GLY A 341 17.46 -7.07 -9.91
C GLY A 341 17.06 -6.96 -11.37
N ARG A 342 16.14 -7.81 -11.82
CA ARG A 342 15.67 -7.86 -13.22
C ARG A 342 14.98 -6.58 -13.68
N ALA A 343 14.24 -5.91 -12.79
CA ALA A 343 13.57 -4.65 -13.12
C ALA A 343 14.56 -3.49 -13.33
N MET A 344 15.76 -3.55 -12.73
CA MET A 344 16.78 -2.50 -12.85
C MET A 344 17.82 -2.78 -13.95
N GLU A 345 17.86 -4.00 -14.50
CA GLU A 345 18.80 -4.37 -15.58
C GLU A 345 18.70 -3.45 -16.79
N GLY A 346 19.85 -2.92 -17.23
CA GLY A 346 19.94 -2.09 -18.43
C GLY A 346 19.51 -0.64 -18.21
N LEU A 347 19.35 -0.17 -16.96
CA LEU A 347 19.05 1.22 -16.64
C LEU A 347 20.30 2.05 -16.30
N GLU A 348 21.51 1.51 -16.54
CA GLU A 348 22.77 2.20 -16.31
C GLU A 348 22.91 3.46 -17.17
N TYR A 349 22.34 3.46 -18.39
CA TYR A 349 22.35 4.63 -19.29
C TYR A 349 21.64 5.84 -18.69
N MET A 350 20.66 5.62 -17.80
CA MET A 350 19.95 6.69 -17.06
C MET A 350 20.51 6.89 -15.65
N GLY A 351 21.66 6.28 -15.34
CA GLY A 351 22.39 6.50 -14.09
C GLY A 351 21.98 5.61 -12.92
N VAL A 352 21.14 4.59 -13.14
CA VAL A 352 20.79 3.59 -12.14
C VAL A 352 21.79 2.45 -12.19
N LYS A 353 22.60 2.29 -11.15
CA LYS A 353 23.50 1.14 -10.96
C LYS A 353 23.14 0.42 -9.68
N LEU A 354 22.70 -0.83 -9.80
CA LEU A 354 22.37 -1.68 -8.65
C LEU A 354 23.63 -2.39 -8.14
N ASP A 355 23.75 -2.55 -6.83
CA ASP A 355 24.73 -3.44 -6.21
C ASP A 355 24.06 -4.81 -5.96
N PRO A 356 24.47 -5.89 -6.67
CA PRO A 356 23.82 -7.18 -6.57
C PRO A 356 23.86 -7.79 -5.16
N GLU A 357 24.97 -7.61 -4.44
CA GLU A 357 25.13 -8.16 -3.09
C GLU A 357 24.26 -7.41 -2.10
N ARG A 358 24.21 -6.07 -2.19
CA ARG A 358 23.29 -5.26 -1.38
C ARG A 358 21.83 -5.60 -1.68
N ASN A 359 21.48 -5.77 -2.95
CA ASN A 359 20.12 -6.13 -3.35
C ASN A 359 19.70 -7.49 -2.77
N LYS A 360 20.57 -8.49 -2.84
CA LYS A 360 20.34 -9.84 -2.28
C LYS A 360 20.28 -9.81 -0.75
N ALA A 361 21.10 -8.97 -0.11
CA ALA A 361 21.11 -8.80 1.34
C ALA A 361 19.83 -8.15 1.86
N ALA A 362 19.29 -7.12 1.18
CA ALA A 362 18.15 -6.30 1.59
C ALA A 362 16.79 -7.01 1.49
N LYS A 363 16.64 -8.14 2.19
CA LYS A 363 15.40 -8.92 2.34
C LYS A 363 14.89 -8.83 3.78
N THR A 364 14.36 -7.66 4.12
CA THR A 364 13.81 -7.35 5.45
C THR A 364 12.64 -6.38 5.34
N ARG A 365 11.71 -6.46 6.31
CA ARG A 365 10.61 -5.50 6.49
C ARG A 365 10.86 -4.53 7.64
N ASN A 366 12.03 -4.64 8.28
CA ASN A 366 12.33 -4.00 9.55
C ASN A 366 13.34 -2.86 9.41
N ALA A 367 13.90 -2.64 8.22
CA ALA A 367 14.84 -1.54 7.95
C ALA A 367 14.60 -0.94 6.55
N GLU A 368 14.96 0.33 6.42
CA GLU A 368 15.10 1.01 5.13
C GLU A 368 16.51 0.75 4.61
N CYS A 369 16.65 0.31 3.36
CA CYS A 369 17.92 -0.12 2.79
C CYS A 369 18.29 0.65 1.53
N GLU A 370 19.58 0.94 1.32
CA GLU A 370 20.13 1.43 0.05
C GLU A 370 20.83 0.28 -0.69
N ILE A 371 20.34 -0.03 -1.89
CA ILE A 371 20.80 -1.15 -2.71
C ILE A 371 21.48 -0.70 -4.02
N SER A 372 21.62 0.61 -4.25
CA SER A 372 22.44 1.14 -5.35
C SER A 372 23.94 0.95 -5.09
N ALA A 373 24.70 0.80 -6.16
CA ALA A 373 26.16 0.89 -6.13
C ALA A 373 26.61 2.28 -5.66
N ARG A 374 27.81 2.36 -5.07
CA ARG A 374 28.34 3.62 -4.51
C ARG A 374 28.49 4.72 -5.55
N ASP A 375 28.81 4.37 -6.80
CA ASP A 375 28.97 5.27 -7.93
C ASP A 375 27.66 5.47 -8.75
N SER A 376 26.53 4.95 -8.28
CA SER A 376 25.23 5.19 -8.90
C SER A 376 24.81 6.66 -8.76
N LYS A 377 24.39 7.27 -9.87
CA LYS A 377 23.86 8.65 -9.88
C LYS A 377 22.45 8.71 -9.30
N VAL A 378 21.63 7.71 -9.64
CA VAL A 378 20.27 7.53 -9.12
C VAL A 378 20.33 6.52 -7.98
N LYS A 379 19.76 6.86 -6.82
CA LYS A 379 19.72 5.93 -5.67
C LYS A 379 18.65 4.87 -5.87
N VAL A 380 18.86 3.69 -5.30
CA VAL A 380 17.83 2.65 -5.25
C VAL A 380 17.61 2.27 -3.79
N PHE A 381 16.38 2.50 -3.31
CA PHE A 381 16.01 2.20 -1.93
C PHE A 381 15.00 1.06 -1.86
N VAL A 382 15.07 0.30 -0.78
CA VAL A 382 13.99 -0.58 -0.31
C VAL A 382 13.45 0.03 0.97
N ILE A 383 12.20 0.51 0.94
CA ILE A 383 11.57 1.20 2.07
C ILE A 383 10.30 0.44 2.43
N PRO A 384 10.25 -0.25 3.59
CA PRO A 384 9.01 -0.90 4.01
C PRO A 384 7.91 0.12 4.27
N THR A 385 6.77 0.01 3.57
CA THR A 385 5.70 1.02 3.69
C THR A 385 5.02 0.96 5.05
N ASP A 386 4.57 2.10 5.58
CA ASP A 386 3.80 2.18 6.83
C ASP A 386 2.53 3.03 6.56
N GLU A 387 1.58 2.46 5.83
CA GLU A 387 0.37 3.18 5.40
C GLU A 387 -0.48 3.61 6.60
N GLU A 388 -0.61 2.76 7.61
CA GLU A 388 -1.40 3.10 8.79
C GLU A 388 -0.76 4.24 9.60
N ARG A 389 0.55 4.49 9.48
CA ARG A 389 1.17 5.71 10.03
C ARG A 389 0.56 6.98 9.42
N VAL A 390 0.29 6.99 8.11
CA VAL A 390 -0.42 8.09 7.45
C VAL A 390 -1.83 8.21 8.03
N PHE A 391 -2.54 7.08 8.16
CA PHE A 391 -3.92 7.09 8.68
C PHE A 391 -3.98 7.69 10.08
N ILE A 392 -3.04 7.28 10.95
CA ILE A 392 -2.92 7.79 12.32
C ILE A 392 -2.66 9.30 12.31
N GLU A 393 -1.65 9.76 11.58
CA GLU A 393 -1.25 11.17 11.60
C GLU A 393 -2.32 12.08 11.00
N ASP A 394 -2.98 11.66 9.92
CA ASP A 394 -4.12 12.37 9.34
C ASP A 394 -5.28 12.43 10.32
N THR A 395 -5.63 11.30 10.94
CA THR A 395 -6.74 11.23 11.90
C THR A 395 -6.51 12.18 13.07
N VAL A 396 -5.32 12.15 13.67
CA VAL A 396 -4.97 13.01 14.80
C VAL A 396 -5.00 14.48 14.37
N ALA A 397 -4.36 14.82 13.27
CA ALA A 397 -4.31 16.20 12.79
C ALA A 397 -5.70 16.73 12.42
N LEU A 398 -6.57 15.88 11.87
CA LEU A 398 -7.98 16.23 11.63
C LEU A 398 -8.73 16.43 12.94
N CYS A 399 -8.50 15.63 13.98
CA CYS A 399 -9.15 15.81 15.29
C CYS A 399 -8.70 17.08 16.01
N GLU A 400 -7.46 17.53 15.75
CA GLU A 400 -6.88 18.74 16.34
C GLU A 400 -7.07 19.98 15.46
N ASP A 401 -7.80 19.88 14.34
CA ASP A 401 -8.04 20.97 13.38
C ASP A 401 -6.76 21.57 12.79
N ARG A 402 -5.72 20.73 12.63
CA ARG A 402 -4.40 21.11 12.08
C ARG A 402 -4.10 20.50 10.71
N TYR A 403 -4.99 19.66 10.19
CA TYR A 403 -4.77 18.97 8.93
C TYR A 403 -5.20 19.81 7.73
N ASP A 404 -4.35 19.81 6.70
CA ASP A 404 -4.69 20.24 5.35
C ASP A 404 -4.15 19.20 4.36
N ILE A 405 -4.23 19.45 3.06
CA ILE A 405 -3.66 18.59 2.03
C ILE A 405 -2.19 18.28 2.31
N HIS A 406 -1.74 17.09 1.89
CA HIS A 406 -0.40 16.58 2.19
C HIS A 406 0.77 17.50 1.76
N THR A 407 0.55 18.47 0.88
CA THR A 407 1.56 19.47 0.49
C THR A 407 1.73 20.59 1.51
N LYS A 408 0.76 20.76 2.41
CA LYS A 408 0.72 21.77 3.48
C LYS A 408 0.75 21.16 4.88
N PHE A 409 1.04 19.87 4.97
CA PHE A 409 1.10 19.14 6.24
C PHE A 409 2.46 18.45 6.42
N THR A 410 3.06 18.66 7.59
CA THR A 410 4.34 18.05 7.93
C THR A 410 4.17 16.83 8.81
N TYR A 411 4.22 15.65 8.21
CA TYR A 411 4.27 14.37 8.89
C TYR A 411 5.53 14.20 9.75
N ARG A 412 5.41 13.47 10.87
CA ARG A 412 6.54 13.18 11.77
C ARG A 412 7.61 12.32 11.10
N PHE A 413 7.21 11.46 10.17
CA PHE A 413 8.16 10.62 9.42
C PHE A 413 9.01 11.39 8.40
N GLN A 414 8.79 12.70 8.23
CA GLN A 414 9.72 13.60 7.53
C GLN A 414 10.88 14.06 8.41
N ASN A 415 10.82 13.84 9.72
CA ASN A 415 11.95 14.15 10.60
C ASN A 415 13.06 13.10 10.42
N PRO A 416 14.33 13.49 10.19
CA PRO A 416 15.45 12.56 10.12
C PRO A 416 15.64 11.67 11.36
N ALA A 417 15.20 12.14 12.53
CA ALA A 417 15.21 11.38 13.78
C ALA A 417 13.99 10.45 13.96
N TYR A 418 13.08 10.38 12.97
CA TYR A 418 11.94 9.46 13.02
C TYR A 418 12.42 8.01 13.16
N ARG A 419 11.79 7.30 14.08
CA ARG A 419 12.01 5.88 14.35
C ARG A 419 10.68 5.17 14.44
N ASN A 420 10.61 3.97 13.86
CA ASN A 420 9.52 3.03 14.13
C ASN A 420 10.05 2.02 15.15
N THR A 421 9.67 2.16 16.41
CA THR A 421 10.21 1.36 17.52
C THR A 421 9.96 -0.14 17.36
N LEU A 422 8.81 -0.54 16.79
CA LEU A 422 8.54 -1.96 16.53
C LEU A 422 9.50 -2.51 15.48
N ARG A 423 9.75 -1.76 14.40
CA ARG A 423 10.73 -2.14 13.38
C ARG A 423 12.14 -2.15 13.94
N ASP A 424 12.54 -1.16 14.74
CA ASP A 424 13.87 -1.13 15.37
C ASP A 424 14.11 -2.36 16.25
N LEU A 425 13.12 -2.75 17.08
CA LEU A 425 13.20 -3.96 17.92
C LEU A 425 13.23 -5.24 17.06
N ALA A 426 12.37 -5.35 16.05
CA ALA A 426 12.35 -6.49 15.15
C ALA A 426 13.65 -6.61 14.34
N PHE A 427 14.22 -5.48 13.91
CA PHE A 427 15.46 -5.43 13.17
C PHE A 427 16.64 -5.82 14.04
N ALA A 428 16.71 -5.36 15.28
CA ALA A 428 17.73 -5.78 16.23
C ALA A 428 17.72 -7.30 16.44
N LYS A 429 16.54 -7.92 16.57
CA LYS A 429 16.39 -9.38 16.62
C LYS A 429 16.83 -10.07 15.32
N GLU A 430 16.48 -9.49 14.17
CA GLU A 430 16.84 -10.03 12.86
C GLU A 430 18.36 -10.01 12.64
N LEU A 431 19.07 -8.97 13.10
CA LEU A 431 20.52 -8.83 12.96
C LEU A 431 21.31 -9.94 13.67
N VAL A 432 20.77 -10.55 14.73
CA VAL A 432 21.39 -11.71 15.39
C VAL A 432 21.55 -12.88 14.41
N LYS A 433 20.56 -13.06 13.53
CA LYS A 433 20.54 -14.15 12.53
C LYS A 433 21.10 -13.71 11.17
N LYS A 434 21.05 -12.41 10.87
CA LYS A 434 21.41 -11.83 9.57
C LYS A 434 22.26 -10.57 9.74
N PRO A 435 23.49 -10.66 10.27
CA PRO A 435 24.32 -9.49 10.59
C PRO A 435 24.67 -8.64 9.36
N TRP A 436 24.77 -9.26 8.17
CA TRP A 436 25.05 -8.57 6.90
C TRP A 436 23.99 -7.53 6.50
N LEU A 437 22.76 -7.59 7.04
CA LEU A 437 21.73 -6.58 6.77
C LEU A 437 22.19 -5.17 7.14
N LEU A 438 23.08 -5.06 8.13
CA LEU A 438 23.65 -3.79 8.59
C LEU A 438 24.37 -3.01 7.48
N GLU A 439 24.94 -3.71 6.49
CA GLU A 439 25.68 -3.09 5.37
C GLU A 439 24.78 -2.35 4.39
N THR A 440 23.49 -2.72 4.36
CA THR A 440 22.47 -2.14 3.48
C THR A 440 21.58 -1.13 4.19
N ALA A 441 21.44 -1.24 5.51
CA ALA A 441 20.54 -0.42 6.30
C ALA A 441 20.95 1.06 6.29
N CYS A 442 20.02 1.94 5.96
CA CYS A 442 20.22 3.39 5.98
C CYS A 442 20.35 3.92 7.41
N LEU A 443 19.66 3.27 8.36
CA LEU A 443 19.70 3.60 9.78
C LEU A 443 19.83 2.31 10.60
N PRO A 444 20.93 2.10 11.34
CA PRO A 444 21.06 0.96 12.25
C PRO A 444 20.09 1.08 13.43
N PRO A 445 19.69 -0.01 14.11
CA PRO A 445 18.82 0.08 15.28
C PRO A 445 19.54 0.80 16.43
N PRO A 446 18.83 1.59 17.25
CA PRO A 446 19.44 2.30 18.37
C PRO A 446 19.98 1.30 19.41
N GLU A 447 20.99 1.69 20.19
CA GLU A 447 21.58 0.83 21.23
C GLU A 447 20.53 0.32 22.23
N THR A 448 19.55 1.14 22.58
CA THR A 448 18.43 0.78 23.46
C THR A 448 17.56 -0.35 22.92
N ALA A 449 17.50 -0.54 21.60
CA ALA A 449 16.80 -1.66 20.99
C ALA A 449 17.64 -2.95 21.08
N LYS A 450 18.97 -2.86 21.02
CA LYS A 450 19.89 -4.01 21.10
C LYS A 450 19.91 -4.67 22.47
N VAL A 451 19.70 -3.90 23.54
CA VAL A 451 19.67 -4.40 24.93
C VAL A 451 18.38 -5.19 25.26
N LYS A 452 17.32 -5.02 24.45
CA LYS A 452 16.03 -5.72 24.61
C LYS A 452 15.91 -7.00 23.76
N VAL A 453 16.94 -7.31 22.98
CA VAL A 453 17.08 -8.56 22.20
C VAL A 453 17.82 -9.57 23.04
#